data_AF-A0A6L5Y946-F1
#
_entry.id   AF-A0A6L5Y946-F1
#
_cell.length_a   1.000
_cell.length_b   1.000
_cell.length_c   1.000
_cell.angle_alpha   90.00
_cell.angle_beta   90.00
_cell.angle_gamma   90.00
#
_symmetry.space_group_name_H-M   'P 1'
#
loop_
_entity.id
_entity.type
_entity.pdbx_description
1 polymer ?
#
loop_
_entity_poly.entity_id
_entity_poly.type
_entity_poly.pdbx_seq_one_letter_code
_entity_poly.pdbx_strand_id
1 'polypeptide(L)'
;MPNEFTFEIRKHLGTLAVRNNGWSKELNIVCWNDQSVPKFDIRAWDRNHTHMSRGITLYADEMRQLVSLYLAYQNQKTVDEAKADQEADRMEYLEYRKKTEQYRTVSAAAETAADAPNGRISPDIGAPDRNAMADEPPASMPEDPAEVSEESVPGSETDEYAQDVSSDVPLQVNQDSGADAACAAF
;
A
#
# COMPACT_ATOMS: atom_id res chain seq x y z
N MET A 1 51.22 23.28 -12.56
CA MET A 1 50.89 22.13 -13.43
C MET A 1 49.41 21.83 -13.22
N PRO A 2 48.57 21.73 -14.26
CA PRO A 2 47.23 21.22 -14.07
C PRO A 2 47.36 19.76 -13.60
N ASN A 3 46.76 19.42 -12.46
CA ASN A 3 46.66 18.03 -12.04
C ASN A 3 45.80 17.31 -13.08
N GLU A 4 46.43 16.51 -13.93
CA GLU A 4 45.74 15.64 -14.87
C GLU A 4 44.95 14.61 -14.06
N PHE A 5 43.62 14.61 -14.23
CA PHE A 5 42.73 13.77 -13.44
C PHE A 5 42.51 12.46 -14.19
N THR A 6 43.04 11.36 -13.64
CA THR A 6 42.89 10.03 -14.22
C THR A 6 41.71 9.31 -13.58
N PHE A 7 41.03 8.49 -14.36
CA PHE A 7 39.90 7.70 -13.89
C PHE A 7 39.85 6.37 -14.61
N GLU A 8 39.47 5.34 -13.87
CA GLU A 8 39.29 3.99 -14.38
C GLU A 8 37.90 3.50 -13.99
N ILE A 9 37.05 3.20 -14.96
CA ILE A 9 35.75 2.57 -14.72
C ILE A 9 36.00 1.08 -14.49
N ARG A 10 35.96 0.65 -13.23
CA ARG A 10 36.17 -0.75 -12.82
C ARG A 10 34.97 -1.63 -13.19
N LYS A 11 33.76 -1.11 -13.00
CA LYS A 11 32.53 -1.86 -13.27
C LYS A 11 31.39 -0.92 -13.62
N HIS A 12 30.66 -1.24 -14.67
CA HIS A 12 29.37 -0.64 -14.98
C HIS A 12 28.27 -1.39 -14.23
N LEU A 13 27.44 -0.68 -13.44
CA LEU A 13 26.33 -1.30 -12.71
C LEU A 13 25.01 -1.17 -13.45
N GLY A 14 24.80 -0.05 -14.15
CA GLY A 14 23.63 0.12 -15.00
C GLY A 14 23.41 1.56 -15.45
N THR A 15 22.51 1.71 -16.43
CA THR A 15 22.07 3.01 -16.95
C THR A 15 20.80 3.45 -16.25
N LEU A 16 20.84 4.63 -15.62
CA LEU A 16 19.69 5.25 -14.94
C LEU A 16 18.77 5.99 -15.92
N ALA A 17 19.34 6.61 -16.96
CA ALA A 17 18.57 7.32 -17.98
C ALA A 17 19.35 7.46 -19.28
N VAL A 18 18.71 7.22 -20.41
CA VAL A 18 19.28 7.47 -21.74
C VAL A 18 18.70 8.78 -22.29
N ARG A 19 19.55 9.68 -22.78
CA ARG A 19 19.12 10.90 -23.45
C ARG A 19 19.33 10.79 -24.96
N ASN A 20 18.45 11.44 -25.73
CA ASN A 20 18.46 11.41 -27.19
C ASN A 20 19.72 12.04 -27.82
N ASN A 21 20.45 12.84 -27.06
CA ASN A 21 21.71 13.48 -27.47
C ASN A 21 22.94 12.55 -27.36
N GLY A 22 22.74 11.26 -27.09
CA GLY A 22 23.84 10.28 -26.96
C GLY A 22 24.53 10.29 -25.61
N TRP A 23 23.97 10.99 -24.62
CA TRP A 23 24.45 10.95 -23.24
C TRP A 23 23.63 9.97 -22.41
N SER A 24 24.29 9.10 -21.66
CA SER A 24 23.66 8.15 -20.73
C SER A 24 24.06 8.51 -19.31
N LYS A 25 23.05 8.70 -18.44
CA LYS A 25 23.29 8.76 -16.99
C LYS A 25 23.44 7.34 -16.49
N GLU A 26 24.55 7.07 -15.85
CA GLU A 26 24.95 5.72 -15.43
C GLU A 26 25.37 5.72 -13.96
N LEU A 27 25.28 4.53 -13.37
CA LEU A 27 25.89 4.21 -12.09
C LEU A 27 27.07 3.28 -12.35
N ASN A 28 28.27 3.75 -12.01
CA ASN A 28 29.52 3.06 -12.25
C ASN A 28 30.29 2.91 -10.94
N ILE A 29 31.23 1.96 -10.90
CA ILE A 29 32.27 1.87 -9.90
C ILE A 29 33.54 2.39 -10.54
N VAL A 30 34.08 3.49 -9.99
CA VAL A 30 35.21 4.22 -10.57
C VAL A 30 36.33 4.35 -9.54
N CYS A 31 37.56 4.07 -9.99
CA CYS A 31 38.78 4.42 -9.27
C CYS A 31 39.28 5.76 -9.80
N TRP A 32 39.43 6.74 -8.90
CA TRP A 32 39.91 8.07 -9.24
C TRP A 32 41.38 8.22 -8.87
N ASN A 33 42.20 8.78 -9.76
CA ASN A 33 43.63 9.07 -9.52
C ASN A 33 44.42 7.86 -8.97
N ASP A 34 44.19 6.67 -9.53
CA ASP A 34 44.80 5.41 -9.09
C ASP A 34 44.59 5.07 -7.60
N GLN A 35 43.53 5.62 -6.99
CA GLN A 35 43.16 5.24 -5.63
C GLN A 35 42.72 3.77 -5.59
N SER A 36 43.25 3.05 -4.60
CA SER A 36 42.93 1.64 -4.36
C SER A 36 41.48 1.40 -3.96
N VAL A 37 40.80 2.43 -3.44
CA VAL A 37 39.41 2.31 -2.99
C VAL A 37 38.47 2.75 -4.11
N PRO A 38 37.79 1.81 -4.79
CA PRO A 38 36.79 2.15 -5.78
C PRO A 38 35.59 2.82 -5.11
N LYS A 39 35.01 3.81 -5.79
CA LYS A 39 33.83 4.55 -5.31
C LYS A 39 32.68 4.37 -6.30
N PHE A 40 31.46 4.54 -5.80
CA PHE A 40 30.31 4.62 -6.68
C PHE A 40 30.27 6.00 -7.33
N ASP A 41 29.99 6.08 -8.61
CA ASP A 41 29.88 7.34 -9.33
C ASP A 41 28.59 7.36 -10.15
N ILE A 42 27.80 8.41 -9.97
CA ILE A 42 26.58 8.66 -10.72
C ILE A 42 26.78 9.90 -11.59
N ARG A 43 26.79 9.69 -12.90
CA ARG A 43 27.10 10.76 -13.85
C ARG A 43 26.59 10.47 -15.25
N ALA A 44 26.47 11.52 -16.06
CA ALA A 44 26.23 11.34 -17.48
C ALA A 44 27.56 11.21 -18.24
N TRP A 45 27.63 10.17 -19.05
CA TRP A 45 28.75 9.84 -19.93
C TRP A 45 28.30 9.97 -21.39
N ASP A 46 29.25 10.27 -22.29
CA ASP A 46 29.03 10.10 -23.71
C ASP A 46 29.10 8.61 -24.10
N ARG A 47 28.67 8.26 -25.32
CA ARG A 47 28.66 6.86 -25.80
C ARG A 47 30.00 6.15 -25.73
N ASN A 48 31.10 6.90 -25.73
CA ASN A 48 32.46 6.40 -25.76
C ASN A 48 33.18 6.53 -24.41
N HIS A 49 32.46 6.93 -23.34
CA HIS A 49 33.00 7.21 -21.99
C HIS A 49 34.25 8.12 -21.96
N THR A 50 34.39 8.98 -22.96
CA THR A 50 35.51 9.93 -23.12
C THR A 50 35.21 11.23 -22.38
N HIS A 51 33.96 11.69 -22.49
CA HIS A 51 33.51 12.91 -21.85
C HIS A 51 32.50 12.62 -20.75
N MET A 52 32.55 13.47 -19.75
CA MET A 52 31.80 13.33 -18.52
C MET A 52 31.11 14.64 -18.15
N SER A 53 29.86 14.54 -17.71
CA SER A 53 29.13 15.69 -17.17
C SER A 53 29.52 15.95 -15.71
N ARG A 54 28.90 16.96 -15.09
CA ARG A 54 28.87 17.04 -13.61
C ARG A 54 28.14 15.82 -13.05
N GLY A 55 28.66 15.24 -11.97
CA GLY A 55 28.12 14.06 -11.30
C GLY A 55 28.36 14.09 -9.80
N ILE A 56 28.06 12.97 -9.15
CA ILE A 56 28.31 12.75 -7.73
C ILE A 56 29.05 11.42 -7.55
N THR A 57 30.10 11.46 -6.73
CA THR A 57 30.82 10.27 -6.28
C THR A 57 30.38 9.99 -4.86
N LEU A 58 30.04 8.73 -4.58
CA LEU A 58 29.55 8.23 -3.31
C LEU A 58 30.50 7.18 -2.75
N TYR A 59 30.72 7.24 -1.44
CA TYR A 59 31.38 6.16 -0.71
C TYR A 59 30.42 4.97 -0.54
N ALA A 60 30.98 3.81 -0.17
CA ALA A 60 30.20 2.60 0.02
C ALA A 60 29.09 2.78 1.08
N ASP A 61 29.39 3.45 2.19
CA ASP A 61 28.42 3.68 3.26
C ASP A 61 27.30 4.64 2.84
N GLU A 62 27.64 5.69 2.09
CA GLU A 62 26.65 6.63 1.54
C GLU A 62 25.72 5.94 0.55
N MET A 63 26.26 5.06 -0.31
CA MET A 63 25.46 4.29 -1.26
C MET A 63 24.50 3.33 -0.53
N ARG A 64 24.95 2.65 0.53
CA ARG A 64 24.07 1.82 1.36
C ARG A 64 22.96 2.64 2.01
N GLN A 65 23.29 3.81 2.55
CA GLN A 65 22.31 4.69 3.17
C GLN A 65 21.29 5.21 2.15
N LEU A 66 21.75 5.59 0.94
CA LEU A 66 20.88 6.04 -0.14
C LEU A 66 19.85 4.98 -0.52
N VAL A 67 20.29 3.74 -0.69
CA VAL A 67 19.40 2.61 -1.01
C VAL A 67 18.41 2.34 0.14
N SER A 68 18.88 2.34 1.38
CA SER A 68 18.04 2.16 2.57
C SER A 68 16.92 3.21 2.66
N LEU A 69 17.26 4.49 2.49
CA LEU A 69 16.29 5.58 2.50
C LEU A 69 15.28 5.47 1.37
N TYR A 70 15.73 5.10 0.17
CA TYR A 70 14.84 4.92 -0.97
C TYR A 70 13.83 3.79 -0.76
N LEU A 71 14.27 2.64 -0.25
CA LEU A 71 13.38 1.51 0.05
C LEU A 71 12.39 1.85 1.17
N ALA A 72 12.84 2.54 2.22
CA ALA A 72 11.95 3.00 3.28
C ALA A 72 10.87 3.95 2.77
N TYR A 73 11.22 4.88 1.88
CA TYR A 73 10.28 5.79 1.24
C TYR A 73 9.22 5.04 0.40
N GLN A 74 9.64 4.05 -0.40
CA GLN A 74 8.71 3.27 -1.21
C GLN A 74 7.68 2.52 -0.35
N ASN A 75 8.13 1.92 0.75
CA ASN A 75 7.24 1.21 1.67
C ASN A 75 6.24 2.14 2.37
N GLN A 76 6.66 3.37 2.70
CA GLN A 76 5.75 4.36 3.28
C GLN A 76 4.71 4.81 2.26
N LYS A 77 5.17 5.10 1.04
CA LYS A 77 4.31 5.53 -0.06
C LYS A 77 3.18 4.51 -0.35
N THR A 78 3.50 3.22 -0.40
CA THR A 78 2.47 2.18 -0.65
C THR A 78 1.44 2.10 0.47
N VAL A 79 1.86 2.26 1.73
CA VAL A 79 0.95 2.28 2.88
C VAL A 79 0.05 3.52 2.85
N ASP A 80 0.61 4.67 2.49
CA ASP A 80 -0.13 5.93 2.44
C ASP A 80 -1.15 5.91 1.29
N GLU A 81 -0.79 5.35 0.13
CA GLU A 81 -1.70 5.12 -0.99
C GLU A 81 -2.86 4.19 -0.58
N ALA A 82 -2.58 3.07 0.09
CA ALA A 82 -3.61 2.15 0.56
C ALA A 82 -4.56 2.78 1.60
N LYS A 83 -4.04 3.63 2.49
CA LYS A 83 -4.88 4.37 3.45
C LYS A 83 -5.75 5.40 2.75
N ALA A 84 -5.23 6.09 1.74
CA ALA A 84 -6.00 7.06 0.97
C ALA A 84 -7.18 6.39 0.24
N ASP A 85 -6.95 5.20 -0.34
CA ASP A 85 -8.02 4.40 -0.96
C ASP A 85 -9.09 4.00 0.08
N GLN A 86 -8.68 3.49 1.25
CA GLN A 86 -9.61 3.15 2.34
C GLN A 86 -10.40 4.36 2.85
N GLU A 87 -9.76 5.53 2.94
CA GLU A 87 -10.42 6.76 3.37
C GLU A 87 -11.42 7.25 2.32
N ALA A 88 -11.10 7.12 1.03
CA ALA A 88 -12.01 7.44 -0.07
C ALA A 88 -13.26 6.55 -0.03
N ASP A 89 -13.10 5.24 0.11
CA ASP A 89 -14.22 4.28 0.23
C ASP A 89 -15.09 4.60 1.45
N ARG A 90 -14.45 4.90 2.59
CA ARG A 90 -15.16 5.29 3.82
C ARG A 90 -15.94 6.59 3.63
N MET A 91 -15.37 7.56 2.94
CA MET A 91 -16.00 8.85 2.70
C MET A 91 -17.21 8.73 1.76
N GLU A 92 -17.09 7.94 0.70
CA GLU A 92 -18.20 7.63 -0.20
C GLU A 92 -19.38 7.01 0.56
N TYR A 93 -19.11 6.04 1.45
CA TYR A 93 -20.15 5.44 2.28
C TYR A 93 -20.83 6.45 3.21
N LEU A 94 -20.05 7.34 3.85
CA LEU A 94 -20.59 8.38 4.73
C LEU A 94 -21.43 9.40 3.96
N GLU A 95 -21.03 9.75 2.75
CA GLU A 95 -21.79 10.63 1.87
C GLU A 95 -23.11 9.99 1.44
N TYR A 96 -23.06 8.71 1.03
CA TYR A 96 -24.26 7.94 0.72
C TYR A 96 -25.24 7.89 1.90
N ARG A 97 -24.73 7.63 3.12
CA ARG A 97 -25.55 7.60 4.33
C ARG A 97 -26.21 8.95 4.61
N LYS A 98 -25.44 10.04 4.59
CA LYS A 98 -25.95 11.41 4.78
C LYS A 98 -27.02 11.75 3.74
N LYS A 99 -26.78 11.42 2.47
CA LYS A 99 -27.73 11.64 1.37
C LYS A 99 -29.05 10.88 1.59
N THR A 100 -28.96 9.64 2.05
CA THR A 100 -30.14 8.79 2.31
C THR A 100 -30.94 9.28 3.51
N GLU A 101 -30.27 9.68 4.60
CA GLU A 101 -30.91 10.31 5.76
C GLU A 101 -31.60 11.62 5.37
N GLN A 102 -30.97 12.43 4.52
CA GLN A 102 -31.56 13.66 4.01
C GLN A 102 -32.81 13.38 3.16
N TYR A 103 -32.79 12.36 2.29
CA TYR A 103 -33.98 11.96 1.54
C TYR A 103 -35.11 11.49 2.46
N ARG A 104 -34.81 10.66 3.47
CA ARG A 104 -35.79 10.20 4.47
C ARG A 104 -36.40 11.37 5.24
N THR A 105 -35.61 12.35 5.65
CA THR A 105 -36.12 13.50 6.40
C THR A 105 -36.97 14.43 5.54
N VAL A 106 -36.58 14.68 4.28
CA VAL A 106 -37.36 15.49 3.33
C VAL A 106 -38.67 14.81 2.95
N SER A 107 -38.66 13.48 2.73
CA SER A 107 -39.90 12.71 2.45
C SER A 107 -40.84 12.68 3.66
N ALA A 108 -40.34 12.40 4.87
CA ALA A 108 -41.14 12.47 6.08
C ALA A 108 -41.72 13.88 6.33
N ALA A 109 -40.94 14.94 6.06
CA ALA A 109 -41.42 16.32 6.15
C ALA A 109 -42.52 16.61 5.10
N ALA A 110 -42.40 16.09 3.88
CA ALA A 110 -43.42 16.24 2.84
C ALA A 110 -44.73 15.51 3.18
N GLU A 111 -44.65 14.33 3.80
CA GLU A 111 -45.83 13.60 4.31
C GLU A 111 -46.52 14.37 5.44
N THR A 112 -45.76 14.94 6.38
CA THR A 112 -46.35 15.80 7.44
C THR A 112 -46.92 17.13 6.93
N ALA A 113 -46.45 17.64 5.79
CA ALA A 113 -47.00 18.86 5.17
C ALA A 113 -48.29 18.59 4.38
N ALA A 114 -48.51 17.36 3.94
CA ALA A 114 -49.75 16.94 3.26
C ALA A 114 -50.92 16.68 4.23
N ASP A 115 -50.66 16.54 5.54
CA ASP A 115 -51.67 16.37 6.61
C ASP A 115 -52.01 17.68 7.35
N ALA A 116 -51.77 18.84 6.70
CA ALA A 116 -52.27 20.11 7.23
C ALA A 116 -53.82 20.08 7.26
N PRO A 117 -54.47 20.36 8.42
CA PRO A 117 -55.91 20.22 8.57
C PRO A 117 -56.60 21.25 7.68
N ASN A 118 -57.13 20.80 6.55
CA ASN A 118 -57.99 21.63 5.72
C ASN A 118 -59.33 21.76 6.45
N GLY A 119 -59.50 22.87 7.16
CA GLY A 119 -60.66 23.15 8.00
C GLY A 119 -61.97 23.07 7.23
N ARG A 120 -62.63 21.91 7.29
CA ARG A 120 -64.05 21.74 6.97
C ARG A 120 -64.76 21.25 8.22
N ILE A 121 -65.43 22.19 8.88
CA ILE A 121 -66.32 21.91 9.99
C ILE A 121 -67.54 21.17 9.43
N SER A 122 -67.69 19.88 9.77
CA SER A 122 -68.97 19.16 9.60
C SER A 122 -69.67 19.08 10.96
N PRO A 123 -70.98 19.34 11.04
CA PRO A 123 -71.69 19.30 12.30
C PRO A 123 -71.97 17.86 12.73
N ASP A 124 -71.73 17.66 14.02
CA ASP A 124 -71.96 16.50 14.87
C ASP A 124 -73.34 15.83 14.71
N ILE A 125 -73.35 14.53 14.37
CA ILE A 125 -74.43 13.59 14.71
C ILE A 125 -73.77 12.26 15.10
N GLY A 126 -73.75 11.96 16.41
CA GLY A 126 -73.13 10.77 16.97
C GLY A 126 -73.89 9.45 16.73
N ALA A 127 -73.15 8.33 16.87
CA ALA A 127 -73.64 7.00 17.21
C ALA A 127 -72.45 6.02 17.44
N PRO A 128 -72.65 4.89 18.15
CA PRO A 128 -71.63 4.32 19.04
C PRO A 128 -70.81 3.15 18.48
N ASP A 129 -69.69 2.92 19.18
CA ASP A 129 -68.74 1.80 19.13
C ASP A 129 -69.38 0.41 19.00
N ARG A 130 -69.03 -0.33 17.91
CA ARG A 130 -69.12 -1.80 17.78
C ARG A 130 -68.15 -2.36 16.72
N ASN A 131 -67.03 -2.91 17.19
CA ASN A 131 -66.40 -4.19 16.80
C ASN A 131 -66.01 -4.45 15.30
N ALA A 132 -64.73 -4.73 15.02
CA ALA A 132 -64.24 -6.01 14.45
C ALA A 132 -62.94 -5.91 13.59
N MET A 133 -62.04 -6.87 13.86
CA MET A 133 -61.16 -7.61 12.94
C MET A 133 -59.86 -6.99 12.38
N ALA A 134 -58.76 -7.53 12.93
CA ALA A 134 -57.58 -8.13 12.26
C ALA A 134 -56.84 -7.37 11.14
N ASP A 135 -55.54 -7.10 11.36
CA ASP A 135 -54.47 -7.83 10.65
C ASP A 135 -53.12 -7.67 11.36
N GLU A 136 -52.37 -8.79 11.42
CA GLU A 136 -51.02 -8.91 11.97
C GLU A 136 -49.98 -8.10 11.19
N PRO A 137 -48.88 -7.64 11.82
CA PRO A 137 -47.67 -7.25 11.10
C PRO A 137 -46.81 -8.48 10.77
N PRO A 138 -46.43 -8.75 9.50
CA PRO A 138 -45.43 -9.78 9.25
C PRO A 138 -44.01 -9.29 9.57
N ALA A 139 -43.39 -10.01 10.52
CA ALA A 139 -42.04 -10.58 10.47
C ALA A 139 -40.90 -9.68 9.91
N SER A 140 -40.04 -9.12 10.77
CA SER A 140 -38.76 -9.68 11.24
C SER A 140 -37.63 -9.75 10.19
N MET A 141 -36.58 -8.97 10.42
CA MET A 141 -35.19 -9.25 10.00
C MET A 141 -34.32 -9.21 11.26
N PRO A 142 -33.29 -10.06 11.37
CA PRO A 142 -32.80 -10.58 12.65
C PRO A 142 -31.95 -9.58 13.43
N GLU A 143 -32.08 -9.67 14.75
CA GLU A 143 -31.17 -9.04 15.71
C GLU A 143 -29.85 -9.81 15.81
N ASP A 144 -28.78 -9.04 16.00
CA ASP A 144 -27.44 -9.48 16.42
C ASP A 144 -27.51 -10.43 17.64
N PRO A 145 -26.78 -11.56 17.65
CA PRO A 145 -26.59 -12.29 18.89
C PRO A 145 -25.43 -11.68 19.68
N ALA A 146 -25.83 -11.01 20.75
CA ALA A 146 -25.34 -11.21 22.11
C ALA A 146 -23.82 -11.19 22.37
N GLU A 147 -23.42 -10.11 23.04
CA GLU A 147 -22.46 -10.11 24.14
C GLU A 147 -22.65 -11.34 25.06
N VAL A 148 -21.59 -12.14 25.26
CA VAL A 148 -21.55 -13.18 26.29
C VAL A 148 -20.32 -12.97 27.17
N SER A 149 -20.62 -12.86 28.46
CA SER A 149 -19.79 -12.67 29.63
C SER A 149 -18.70 -13.74 29.85
N GLU A 150 -17.62 -13.32 30.51
CA GLU A 150 -16.61 -14.17 31.15
C GLU A 150 -17.21 -15.03 32.28
N GLU A 151 -16.99 -16.35 32.26
CA GLU A 151 -16.70 -17.16 33.46
C GLU A 151 -16.09 -18.54 33.13
N SER A 152 -14.81 -18.70 33.51
CA SER A 152 -14.11 -19.83 34.18
C SER A 152 -14.34 -21.33 33.86
N VAL A 153 -13.27 -21.97 33.29
CA VAL A 153 -12.49 -23.19 33.72
C VAL A 153 -13.21 -24.59 33.81
N PRO A 154 -12.56 -25.81 33.72
CA PRO A 154 -11.19 -26.28 33.36
C PRO A 154 -11.13 -27.31 32.19
N GLY A 155 -9.91 -27.71 31.80
CA GLY A 155 -9.62 -28.58 30.65
C GLY A 155 -9.74 -30.10 30.82
N SER A 156 -9.44 -30.82 29.74
CA SER A 156 -8.89 -32.18 29.74
C SER A 156 -8.28 -32.50 28.36
N GLU A 157 -7.15 -33.19 28.40
CA GLU A 157 -6.34 -33.70 27.29
C GLU A 157 -7.12 -34.63 26.33
N THR A 158 -6.71 -34.66 25.05
CA THR A 158 -6.17 -35.87 24.38
C THR A 158 -5.73 -35.55 22.94
N ASP A 159 -4.42 -35.72 22.74
CA ASP A 159 -3.75 -36.44 21.66
C ASP A 159 -4.07 -36.19 20.16
N GLU A 160 -3.01 -35.70 19.49
CA GLU A 160 -2.32 -36.40 18.40
C GLU A 160 -3.03 -36.47 17.03
N TYR A 161 -2.64 -35.55 16.12
CA TYR A 161 -2.16 -35.96 14.79
C TYR A 161 -1.32 -34.86 14.13
N ALA A 162 -0.02 -35.10 14.05
CA ALA A 162 0.90 -34.40 13.16
C ALA A 162 0.86 -35.04 11.76
N GLN A 163 0.89 -34.22 10.71
CA GLN A 163 1.37 -34.51 9.34
C GLN A 163 1.39 -33.16 8.62
N ASP A 164 2.48 -32.40 8.64
CA ASP A 164 3.70 -32.57 7.84
C ASP A 164 3.43 -32.57 6.33
N VAL A 165 3.65 -31.42 5.70
CA VAL A 165 4.02 -31.31 4.28
C VAL A 165 4.95 -30.12 4.12
N SER A 166 6.22 -30.38 4.43
CA SER A 166 7.35 -29.75 3.76
C SER A 166 7.34 -30.11 2.28
N SER A 167 7.57 -29.12 1.41
CA SER A 167 8.11 -29.36 0.08
C SER A 167 9.09 -28.25 -0.28
N ASP A 168 10.31 -28.45 0.20
CA ASP A 168 11.55 -27.91 -0.36
C ASP A 168 11.58 -28.08 -1.88
N VAL A 169 11.85 -27.00 -2.61
CA VAL A 169 12.28 -27.05 -4.01
C VAL A 169 13.79 -26.76 -4.03
N PRO A 170 14.65 -27.77 -4.27
CA PRO A 170 16.08 -27.53 -4.44
C PRO A 170 16.37 -27.01 -5.84
N LEU A 171 16.91 -25.79 -5.94
CA LEU A 171 17.55 -25.31 -7.17
C LEU A 171 18.89 -26.04 -7.35
N GLN A 172 19.00 -26.74 -8.47
CA GLN A 172 20.17 -27.52 -8.86
C GLN A 172 21.40 -26.64 -9.03
N VAL A 173 22.47 -27.05 -8.33
CA VAL A 173 23.83 -26.57 -8.47
C VAL A 173 24.44 -27.24 -9.71
N ASN A 174 24.71 -26.48 -10.76
CA ASN A 174 25.59 -26.94 -11.83
C ASN A 174 27.04 -26.66 -11.39
N GLN A 175 27.73 -27.71 -10.96
CA GLN A 175 29.19 -27.75 -10.95
C GLN A 175 29.65 -28.19 -12.34
N ASP A 176 30.39 -27.31 -13.02
CA ASP A 176 31.52 -27.76 -13.82
C ASP A 176 32.67 -26.75 -13.71
N SER A 177 33.84 -27.21 -14.10
CA SER A 177 35.10 -27.11 -13.39
C SER A 177 36.07 -26.06 -13.94
N GLY A 178 36.95 -25.54 -13.06
CA GLY A 178 38.37 -25.36 -13.37
C GLY A 178 38.92 -23.97 -13.69
N ALA A 179 39.82 -23.49 -12.81
CA ALA A 179 40.81 -22.39 -12.93
C ALA A 179 40.23 -20.96 -12.90
N ASP A 180 40.70 -20.01 -12.09
CA ASP A 180 42.03 -19.79 -11.54
C ASP A 180 41.98 -19.01 -10.21
N ALA A 181 43.03 -19.17 -9.43
CA ALA A 181 43.24 -18.58 -8.12
C ALA A 181 43.38 -17.05 -8.13
N ALA A 182 42.88 -16.38 -7.08
CA ALA A 182 43.69 -15.60 -6.13
C ALA A 182 42.98 -14.32 -5.59
N CYS A 183 43.12 -14.17 -4.27
CA CYS A 183 43.15 -12.91 -3.51
C CYS A 183 41.84 -12.14 -3.21
N ALA A 184 41.36 -12.40 -2.00
CA ALA A 184 41.31 -11.44 -0.88
C ALA A 184 40.09 -10.52 -0.68
N ALA A 185 39.44 -10.79 0.45
CA ALA A 185 38.89 -9.87 1.47
C ALA A 185 37.68 -8.99 1.12
N PHE A 186 36.56 -9.38 1.72
CA PHE A 186 35.61 -8.46 2.37
C PHE A 186 35.92 -8.41 3.87
#